data_AF-A0A1H6SQF1-F1
#
_entry.id   AF-A0A1H6SQF1-F1
#
_cell.length_a   1.000
_cell.length_b   1.000
_cell.length_c   1.000
_cell.angle_alpha   90.00
_cell.angle_beta   90.00
_cell.angle_gamma   90.00
#
_symmetry.space_group_name_H-M   'P 1'
#
loop_
_entity.id
_entity.type
_entity.pdbx_description
1 polymer ?
#
loop_
_entity_poly.entity_id
_entity_poly.type
_entity_poly.pdbx_seq_one_letter_code
_entity_poly.pdbx_strand_id
1 'polypeptide(L)'
;MSTGRSEFVYELQVCRWAELAWPPEEPTPPAYLVARQLGTKQRRWDTVVIEADPEGLAARRQFGEQELDADLLHVVRHAPADWAFYRDALPKPDYPWRYVRESIHRADDRGIVQTRRNGNRIEIKQIAPYPDWLGRLIAIENKPDLDASAARQLADQLEHDVAAGLADEVWVATAKTGRRVEPALLESLPVEAGILTTDFEGGVDAESASIEWYPTRLQADEDRHDRRLELAERAYGRGWRNYERTMRPDCRHFQLRPAGRALLPWCEAKQCHQSSTVCGSSCDEFEPEPPTWRTRGWPIEGGPGKGLKRLLKSRAEQYNHVGASGLNAEE
;
A
#
# COMPACT_ATOMS: atom_id res chain seq x y z
N MET A 1 -19.61 0.82 -26.43
CA MET A 1 -18.53 0.03 -25.79
C MET A 1 -18.77 0.14 -24.30
N SER A 2 -18.87 -1.00 -23.59
CA SER A 2 -19.21 -1.01 -22.16
C SER A 2 -18.31 -0.04 -21.40
N THR A 3 -18.90 1.01 -20.84
CA THR A 3 -18.27 2.04 -20.01
C THR A 3 -18.02 1.50 -18.60
N GLY A 4 -17.63 0.23 -18.49
CA GLY A 4 -17.24 -0.39 -17.24
C GLY A 4 -15.97 0.28 -16.74
N ARG A 5 -16.01 0.79 -15.52
CA ARG A 5 -14.83 1.34 -14.85
C ARG A 5 -13.79 0.22 -14.75
N SER A 6 -12.57 0.45 -15.22
CA SER A 6 -11.47 -0.51 -15.03
C SER A 6 -11.25 -0.70 -13.53
N GLU A 7 -11.32 -1.93 -13.01
CA GLU A 7 -11.06 -2.25 -11.60
C GLU A 7 -9.73 -1.64 -11.16
N PHE A 8 -8.70 -1.79 -12.00
CA PHE A 8 -7.39 -1.19 -11.78
C PHE A 8 -7.44 0.34 -11.58
N VAL A 9 -8.20 1.06 -12.41
CA VAL A 9 -8.34 2.53 -12.28
C VAL A 9 -9.10 2.86 -11.00
N TYR A 10 -10.16 2.11 -10.71
CA TYR A 10 -10.96 2.30 -9.52
C TYR A 10 -10.13 2.10 -8.25
N GLU A 11 -9.27 1.08 -8.19
CA GLU A 11 -8.32 0.86 -7.08
C GLU A 11 -7.40 2.08 -6.86
N LEU A 12 -6.85 2.67 -7.93
CA LEU A 12 -6.03 3.88 -7.79
C LEU A 12 -6.82 5.08 -7.26
N GLN A 13 -8.10 5.18 -7.65
CA GLN A 13 -8.98 6.24 -7.18
C GLN A 13 -9.32 6.05 -5.70
N VAL A 14 -9.64 4.83 -5.26
CA VAL A 14 -9.87 4.51 -3.84
C VAL A 14 -8.62 4.74 -3.00
N CYS A 15 -7.45 4.29 -3.45
CA CYS A 15 -6.19 4.56 -2.74
C CYS A 15 -5.91 6.05 -2.61
N ARG A 16 -6.15 6.85 -3.66
CA ARG A 16 -5.97 8.30 -3.60
C ARG A 16 -6.99 8.96 -2.67
N TRP A 17 -8.25 8.51 -2.69
CA TRP A 17 -9.27 9.01 -1.77
C TRP A 17 -8.89 8.70 -0.32
N ALA A 18 -8.53 7.46 0.00
CA ALA A 18 -8.10 7.07 1.34
C ALA A 18 -6.90 7.90 1.80
N GLU A 19 -5.97 8.20 0.89
CA GLU A 19 -4.83 9.05 1.23
C GLU A 19 -5.21 10.52 1.51
N LEU A 20 -6.36 10.98 1.04
CA LEU A 20 -6.84 12.36 1.24
C LEU A 20 -7.75 12.49 2.46
N ALA A 21 -8.52 11.46 2.79
CA ALA A 21 -9.69 11.57 3.66
C ALA A 21 -9.89 10.38 4.62
N TRP A 22 -8.94 9.46 4.74
CA TRP A 22 -9.04 8.43 5.78
C TRP A 22 -8.65 8.98 7.16
N PRO A 23 -9.32 8.59 8.27
CA PRO A 23 -10.58 7.88 8.32
C PRO A 23 -11.74 8.80 7.90
N PRO A 24 -12.76 8.26 7.21
CA PRO A 24 -13.88 9.05 6.67
C PRO A 24 -14.76 9.76 7.72
N GLU A 25 -14.57 9.46 9.00
CA GLU A 25 -15.36 9.97 10.12
C GLU A 25 -14.70 11.15 10.85
N GLU A 26 -13.38 11.32 10.71
CA GLU A 26 -12.62 12.27 11.53
C GLU A 26 -11.99 13.39 10.70
N PRO A 27 -12.13 14.66 11.12
CA PRO A 27 -11.60 15.80 10.39
C PRO A 27 -10.08 15.98 10.53
N THR A 28 -9.44 15.31 11.50
CA THR A 28 -7.98 15.34 11.66
C THR A 28 -7.44 13.93 11.52
N PRO A 29 -6.79 13.60 10.40
CA PRO A 29 -6.37 12.24 10.18
C PRO A 29 -5.23 11.83 11.14
N PRO A 30 -5.24 10.59 11.65
CA PRO A 30 -4.05 9.99 12.24
C PRO A 30 -2.95 9.88 11.19
N ALA A 31 -1.70 9.64 11.60
CA ALA A 31 -0.70 9.23 10.63
C ALA A 31 -1.14 7.89 10.01
N TYR A 32 -1.30 7.83 8.69
CA TYR A 32 -1.65 6.59 8.02
C TYR A 32 -0.82 6.34 6.77
N LEU A 33 -0.82 5.09 6.34
CA LEU A 33 -0.20 4.64 5.09
C LEU A 33 -1.26 3.97 4.24
N VAL A 34 -1.25 4.24 2.94
CA VAL A 34 -2.14 3.57 1.99
C VAL A 34 -1.32 2.69 1.05
N ALA A 35 -1.71 1.43 0.94
CA ALA A 35 -1.10 0.46 0.07
C ALA A 35 -2.13 -0.19 -0.84
N ARG A 36 -1.68 -0.54 -2.05
CA ARG A 36 -2.52 -1.21 -3.04
C ARG A 36 -2.11 -2.67 -3.17
N GLN A 37 -3.08 -3.55 -3.38
CA GLN A 37 -2.86 -4.91 -3.84
C GLN A 37 -1.94 -5.70 -2.90
N LEU A 38 -2.17 -5.52 -1.59
CA LEU A 38 -1.32 -5.93 -0.50
C LEU A 38 -1.84 -7.20 0.16
N GLY A 39 -0.96 -8.13 0.48
CA GLY A 39 -1.31 -9.35 1.19
C GLY A 39 -0.33 -10.48 0.91
N THR A 40 -0.66 -11.68 1.34
CA THR A 40 0.18 -12.87 1.27
C THR A 40 0.02 -13.56 -0.10
N LYS A 41 0.66 -14.73 -0.29
CA LYS A 41 0.37 -15.58 -1.45
C LYS A 41 -1.05 -16.18 -1.41
N GLN A 42 -1.64 -16.27 -0.22
CA GLN A 42 -2.93 -16.90 0.02
C GLN A 42 -4.09 -15.90 -0.09
N ARG A 43 -3.86 -14.63 0.29
CA ARG A 43 -4.90 -13.59 0.29
C ARG A 43 -4.29 -12.21 0.02
N ARG A 44 -4.90 -11.41 -0.85
CA ARG A 44 -4.47 -10.05 -1.21
C ARG A 44 -5.66 -9.11 -1.24
N TRP A 45 -5.61 -8.03 -0.48
CA TRP A 45 -6.62 -6.97 -0.49
C TRP A 45 -6.29 -5.91 -1.51
N ASP A 46 -7.33 -5.32 -2.10
CA ASP A 46 -7.18 -4.31 -3.15
C ASP A 46 -6.60 -2.99 -2.62
N THR A 47 -7.11 -2.50 -1.50
CA THR A 47 -6.58 -1.35 -0.77
C THR A 47 -6.40 -1.73 0.70
N VAL A 48 -5.26 -1.34 1.29
CA VAL A 48 -5.00 -1.47 2.73
C VAL A 48 -4.65 -0.10 3.27
N VAL A 49 -5.26 0.27 4.39
CA VAL A 49 -4.90 1.45 5.17
C VAL A 49 -4.29 1.00 6.49
N ILE A 50 -3.11 1.51 6.81
CA ILE A 50 -2.47 1.32 8.10
C ILE A 50 -2.61 2.62 8.86
N GLU A 51 -3.38 2.63 9.93
CA GLU A 51 -3.30 3.70 10.90
C GLU A 51 -2.13 3.44 11.85
N ALA A 52 -1.31 4.45 12.02
CA ALA A 52 -0.06 4.35 12.74
C ALA A 52 0.00 5.38 13.87
N ASP A 53 0.70 5.01 14.93
CA ASP A 53 1.15 6.00 15.91
C ASP A 53 2.13 6.97 15.23
N PRO A 54 1.88 8.30 15.25
CA PRO A 54 2.73 9.25 14.54
C PRO A 54 4.19 9.25 15.02
N GLU A 55 4.41 9.11 16.33
CA GLU A 55 5.75 9.10 16.92
C GLU A 55 6.49 7.80 16.57
N GLY A 56 5.81 6.66 16.68
CA GLY A 56 6.30 5.35 16.27
C GLY A 56 6.65 5.29 14.79
N LEU A 57 5.79 5.84 13.91
CA LEU A 57 6.05 5.91 12.48
C LEU A 57 7.24 6.83 12.17
N ALA A 58 7.40 7.93 12.91
CA ALA A 58 8.57 8.79 12.80
C ALA A 58 9.85 8.06 13.25
N ALA A 59 9.81 7.33 14.36
CA ALA A 59 10.91 6.50 14.84
C ALA A 59 11.28 5.38 13.85
N ARG A 60 10.27 4.76 13.21
CA ARG A 60 10.47 3.68 12.21
C ARG A 60 11.33 4.16 11.04
N ARG A 61 11.28 5.45 10.67
CA ARG A 61 12.08 6.01 9.56
C ARG A 61 13.60 5.88 9.78
N GLN A 62 14.06 5.74 11.02
CA GLN A 62 15.48 5.50 11.32
C GLN A 62 15.99 4.19 10.70
N PHE A 63 15.11 3.22 10.44
CA PHE A 63 15.41 1.95 9.79
C PHE A 63 15.29 2.00 8.24
N GLY A 64 15.20 3.20 7.68
CA GLY A 64 15.16 3.47 6.23
C GLY A 64 13.78 3.31 5.58
N GLU A 65 13.69 3.73 4.32
CA GLU A 65 12.44 3.83 3.53
C GLU A 65 11.92 2.47 3.03
N GLN A 66 12.75 1.43 3.03
CA GLN A 66 12.37 0.12 2.49
C GLN A 66 11.67 -0.74 3.54
N GLU A 67 10.74 -1.59 3.09
CA GLU A 67 10.09 -2.62 3.92
C GLU A 67 11.13 -3.49 4.64
N LEU A 68 10.81 -3.89 5.87
CA LEU A 68 11.51 -4.95 6.59
C LEU A 68 10.68 -6.22 6.44
N ASP A 69 11.29 -7.22 5.78
CA ASP A 69 10.68 -8.56 5.72
C ASP A 69 10.77 -9.26 7.10
N ALA A 70 10.13 -10.42 7.21
CA ALA A 70 10.09 -11.21 8.45
C ALA A 70 11.49 -11.46 9.04
N ASP A 71 12.48 -11.72 8.18
CA ASP A 71 13.85 -12.00 8.60
C ASP A 71 14.55 -10.75 9.14
N LEU A 72 14.37 -9.59 8.50
CA LEU A 72 14.90 -8.33 9.01
C LEU A 72 14.18 -7.88 10.29
N LEU A 73 12.86 -8.05 10.36
CA LEU A 73 12.07 -7.78 11.57
C LEU A 73 12.55 -8.61 12.76
N HIS A 74 12.83 -9.90 12.54
CA HIS A 74 13.40 -10.77 13.56
C HIS A 74 14.74 -10.24 14.09
N VAL A 75 15.58 -9.65 13.24
CA VAL A 75 16.86 -9.08 13.69
C VAL A 75 16.65 -7.74 14.40
N VAL A 76 15.95 -6.77 13.78
CA VAL A 76 15.87 -5.40 14.31
C VAL A 76 15.07 -5.29 15.60
N ARG A 77 14.04 -6.14 15.80
CA ARG A 77 13.21 -6.12 17.02
C ARG A 77 13.92 -6.72 18.23
N HIS A 78 14.94 -7.54 17.99
CA HIS A 78 15.61 -8.31 19.04
C HIS A 78 17.10 -7.98 19.16
N ALA A 79 17.62 -7.08 18.34
CA ALA A 79 18.97 -6.58 18.49
C ALA A 79 19.10 -5.88 19.87
N PRO A 80 20.14 -6.17 20.65
CA PRO A 80 20.29 -5.65 22.01
C PRO A 80 20.76 -4.19 22.02
N ALA A 81 20.50 -3.48 23.12
CA ALA A 81 21.00 -2.11 23.33
C ALA A 81 22.53 -2.03 23.39
N ASP A 82 23.19 -3.10 23.81
CA ASP A 82 24.64 -3.23 23.86
C ASP A 82 25.13 -4.47 23.15
N TRP A 83 26.40 -4.46 22.74
CA TRP A 83 27.00 -5.53 21.96
C TRP A 83 26.84 -6.90 22.63
N ALA A 84 26.16 -7.81 21.94
CA ALA A 84 26.08 -9.21 22.35
C ALA A 84 26.18 -10.15 21.15
N PHE A 85 26.63 -11.38 21.40
CA PHE A 85 26.69 -12.41 20.36
C PHE A 85 25.29 -12.72 19.85
N TYR A 86 25.10 -12.70 18.53
CA TYR A 86 23.75 -12.76 17.96
C TYR A 86 22.93 -13.99 18.36
N ARG A 87 23.57 -15.13 18.63
CA ARG A 87 22.87 -16.35 19.07
C ARG A 87 22.43 -16.32 20.53
N ASP A 88 23.02 -15.44 21.33
CA ASP A 88 22.64 -15.23 22.72
C ASP A 88 21.57 -14.14 22.83
N ALA A 89 21.52 -13.22 21.85
CA ALA A 89 20.62 -12.07 21.85
C ALA A 89 19.28 -12.32 21.12
N LEU A 90 19.31 -13.01 19.98
CA LEU A 90 18.11 -13.23 19.16
C LEU A 90 17.32 -14.45 19.66
N PRO A 91 15.98 -14.41 19.64
CA PRO A 91 15.15 -15.59 19.85
C PRO A 91 15.57 -16.71 18.91
N LYS A 92 15.47 -17.96 19.38
CA LYS A 92 15.84 -19.11 18.55
C LYS A 92 14.86 -19.24 17.37
N PRO A 93 15.33 -19.23 16.11
CA PRO A 93 14.47 -19.44 14.96
C PRO A 93 14.10 -20.93 14.78
N ASP A 94 13.00 -21.18 14.06
CA ASP A 94 12.58 -22.54 13.64
C ASP A 94 13.36 -23.07 12.42
N TYR A 95 14.36 -22.31 11.95
CA TYR A 95 15.22 -22.63 10.83
C TYR A 95 16.72 -22.50 11.20
N PRO A 96 17.66 -23.02 10.39
CA PRO A 96 19.09 -22.97 10.72
C PRO A 96 19.68 -21.56 10.87
N TRP A 97 20.51 -21.34 11.90
CA TRP A 97 21.22 -20.07 12.19
C TRP A 97 22.05 -19.46 11.04
N ARG A 98 22.35 -20.24 9.98
CA ARG A 98 23.03 -19.69 8.79
C ARG A 98 22.18 -18.63 8.08
N TYR A 99 20.85 -18.79 8.08
CA TYR A 99 19.93 -17.84 7.46
C TYR A 99 19.85 -16.55 8.28
N VAL A 100 19.82 -16.65 9.61
CA VAL A 100 19.91 -15.47 10.50
C VAL A 100 21.18 -14.67 10.25
N ARG A 101 22.32 -15.35 10.00
CA ARG A 101 23.58 -14.67 9.68
C ARG A 101 23.47 -13.90 8.36
N GLU A 102 22.83 -14.45 7.34
CA GLU A 102 22.56 -13.73 6.09
C GLU A 102 21.69 -12.49 6.34
N SER A 103 20.66 -12.60 7.17
CA SER A 103 19.80 -11.48 7.57
C SER A 103 20.55 -10.39 8.34
N ILE A 104 21.49 -10.77 9.23
CA ILE A 104 22.36 -9.83 9.95
C ILE A 104 23.25 -9.06 8.96
N HIS A 105 23.83 -9.73 7.99
CA HIS A 105 24.64 -9.05 6.95
C HIS A 105 23.78 -8.10 6.12
N ARG A 106 22.57 -8.53 5.71
CA ARG A 106 21.61 -7.65 5.03
C ARG A 106 21.22 -6.43 5.87
N ALA A 107 21.06 -6.60 7.19
CA ALA A 107 20.73 -5.52 8.11
C ALA A 107 21.90 -4.54 8.30
N ASP A 108 23.13 -5.04 8.41
CA ASP A 108 24.35 -4.22 8.48
C ASP A 108 24.58 -3.43 7.20
N ASP A 109 24.44 -4.07 6.03
CA ASP A 109 24.57 -3.44 4.71
C ASP A 109 23.53 -2.32 4.52
N ARG A 110 22.35 -2.46 5.13
CA ARG A 110 21.30 -1.43 5.18
C ARG A 110 21.54 -0.36 6.26
N GLY A 111 22.50 -0.56 7.16
CA GLY A 111 22.76 0.34 8.29
C GLY A 111 21.67 0.33 9.36
N ILE A 112 20.84 -0.72 9.43
CA ILE A 112 19.67 -0.80 10.33
C ILE A 112 19.96 -1.60 11.61
N VAL A 113 21.14 -2.19 11.71
CA VAL A 113 21.74 -2.82 12.90
C VAL A 113 23.25 -2.60 12.82
N GLN A 114 23.91 -2.45 13.95
CA GLN A 114 25.38 -2.41 14.00
C GLN A 114 25.93 -3.81 14.19
N THR A 115 26.96 -4.17 13.43
CA THR A 115 27.68 -5.43 13.62
C THR A 115 29.16 -5.22 13.92
N ARG A 116 29.76 -6.15 14.66
CA ARG A 116 31.21 -6.25 14.80
C ARG A 116 31.65 -7.70 14.97
N ARG A 117 32.93 -7.96 14.71
CA ARG A 117 33.55 -9.25 14.96
C ARG A 117 34.40 -9.21 16.23
N ASN A 118 34.20 -10.21 17.09
CA ASN A 118 35.02 -10.48 18.27
C ASN A 118 35.52 -11.93 18.17
N GLY A 119 36.73 -12.12 17.62
CA GLY A 119 37.22 -13.44 17.23
C GLY A 119 36.32 -14.11 16.18
N ASN A 120 35.74 -15.26 16.52
CA ASN A 120 34.80 -15.98 15.67
C ASN A 120 33.31 -15.64 15.92
N ARG A 121 33.03 -14.71 16.85
CA ARG A 121 31.66 -14.30 17.21
C ARG A 121 31.27 -13.04 16.44
N ILE A 122 30.06 -13.06 15.88
CA ILE A 122 29.41 -11.87 15.32
C ILE A 122 28.57 -11.29 16.44
N GLU A 123 28.93 -10.10 16.90
CA GLU A 123 28.15 -9.35 17.87
C GLU A 123 27.29 -8.33 17.13
N ILE A 124 26.06 -8.14 17.62
CA ILE A 124 25.09 -7.21 17.07
C ILE A 124 24.70 -6.20 18.16
N LYS A 125 24.30 -5.00 17.73
CA LYS A 125 23.75 -3.93 18.57
C LYS A 125 22.71 -3.14 17.77
N GLN A 126 21.57 -2.83 18.39
CA GLN A 126 20.54 -2.03 17.75
C GLN A 126 21.02 -0.58 17.52
N ILE A 127 20.57 0.04 16.41
CA ILE A 127 20.77 1.49 16.20
C ILE A 127 19.80 2.32 17.05
N ALA A 128 18.61 1.77 17.30
CA ALA A 128 17.53 2.28 18.13
C ALA A 128 16.58 1.11 18.45
N PRO A 129 15.74 1.19 19.50
CA PRO A 129 14.64 0.25 19.69
C PRO A 129 13.71 0.29 18.48
N TYR A 130 13.26 -0.87 18.01
CA TYR A 130 12.24 -0.94 16.98
C TYR A 130 10.88 -0.49 17.57
N PRO A 131 10.20 0.51 16.98
CA PRO A 131 9.01 1.10 17.58
C PRO A 131 7.78 0.23 17.37
N ASP A 132 6.84 0.33 18.29
CA ASP A 132 5.48 -0.15 18.10
C ASP A 132 4.66 0.94 17.41
N TRP A 133 4.61 0.89 16.08
CA TRP A 133 4.04 1.94 15.25
C TRP A 133 2.71 1.56 14.59
N LEU A 134 2.37 0.28 14.59
CA LEU A 134 1.14 -0.23 13.99
C LEU A 134 -0.03 -0.03 14.95
N GLY A 135 -0.99 0.81 14.60
CA GLY A 135 -2.24 0.99 15.33
C GLY A 135 -3.34 0.06 14.82
N ARG A 136 -3.91 0.38 13.66
CA ARG A 136 -4.95 -0.42 12.98
C ARG A 136 -4.54 -0.82 11.57
N LEU A 137 -4.99 -1.98 11.15
CA LEU A 137 -4.95 -2.46 9.76
C LEU A 137 -6.37 -2.54 9.22
N ILE A 138 -6.66 -1.76 8.18
CA ILE A 138 -7.96 -1.74 7.51
C ILE A 138 -7.81 -2.34 6.12
N ALA A 139 -8.69 -3.30 5.80
CA ALA A 139 -8.77 -3.91 4.48
C ALA A 139 -9.99 -3.37 3.73
N ILE A 140 -9.79 -2.93 2.48
CA ILE A 140 -10.87 -2.44 1.61
C ILE A 140 -10.84 -3.23 0.30
N GLU A 141 -11.92 -3.92 0.00
CA GLU A 141 -12.18 -4.59 -1.27
C GLU A 141 -12.86 -3.64 -2.25
N ASN A 142 -12.34 -3.52 -3.47
CA ASN A 142 -12.79 -2.52 -4.42
C ASN A 142 -13.69 -3.16 -5.47
N LYS A 143 -15.00 -2.94 -5.38
CA LYS A 143 -15.98 -3.45 -6.34
C LYS A 143 -16.81 -2.32 -6.94
N PRO A 144 -16.37 -1.67 -8.03
CA PRO A 144 -17.05 -0.50 -8.58
C PRO A 144 -18.47 -0.81 -9.10
N ASP A 145 -18.72 -2.07 -9.46
CA ASP A 145 -19.95 -2.60 -10.04
C ASP A 145 -20.64 -3.58 -9.08
N LEU A 146 -20.79 -3.21 -7.80
CA LEU A 146 -21.41 -4.07 -6.79
C LEU A 146 -22.93 -4.19 -6.99
N ASP A 147 -23.33 -5.16 -7.79
CA ASP A 147 -24.72 -5.61 -7.89
C ASP A 147 -25.02 -6.78 -6.92
N ALA A 148 -26.27 -7.24 -6.87
CA ALA A 148 -26.68 -8.30 -5.95
C ALA A 148 -25.96 -9.64 -6.19
N SER A 149 -25.55 -9.91 -7.44
CA SER A 149 -24.78 -11.11 -7.76
C SER A 149 -23.32 -10.96 -7.35
N ALA A 150 -22.72 -9.80 -7.59
CA ALA A 150 -21.37 -9.47 -7.17
C ALA A 150 -21.25 -9.49 -5.63
N ALA A 151 -22.24 -8.94 -4.92
CA ALA A 151 -22.28 -8.95 -3.46
C ALA A 151 -22.28 -10.38 -2.91
N ARG A 152 -23.10 -11.30 -3.45
CA ARG A 152 -23.10 -12.71 -3.04
C ARG A 152 -21.77 -13.42 -3.29
N GLN A 153 -21.06 -13.08 -4.37
CA GLN A 153 -19.74 -13.67 -4.65
C GLN A 153 -18.64 -13.10 -3.75
N LEU A 154 -18.77 -11.83 -3.36
CA LEU A 154 -17.82 -11.15 -2.49
C LEU A 154 -17.98 -11.59 -1.03
N ALA A 155 -19.19 -11.98 -0.62
CA ALA A 155 -19.52 -12.40 0.74
C ALA A 155 -18.53 -13.42 1.32
N ASP A 156 -18.28 -14.54 0.63
CA ASP A 156 -17.35 -15.59 1.07
C ASP A 156 -15.93 -15.07 1.33
N GLN A 157 -15.48 -14.09 0.53
CA GLN A 157 -14.15 -13.49 0.68
C GLN A 157 -14.07 -12.59 1.92
N LEU A 158 -15.12 -11.82 2.17
CA LEU A 158 -15.21 -10.94 3.33
C LEU A 158 -15.39 -11.75 4.63
N GLU A 159 -16.20 -12.81 4.60
CA GLU A 159 -16.34 -13.74 5.73
C GLU A 159 -14.99 -14.35 6.10
N HIS A 160 -14.21 -14.75 5.09
CA HIS A 160 -12.86 -15.26 5.32
C HIS A 160 -11.94 -14.20 5.95
N ASP A 161 -11.98 -12.96 5.48
CA ASP A 161 -11.15 -11.88 6.04
C ASP A 161 -11.52 -11.53 7.48
N VAL A 162 -12.83 -11.47 7.77
CA VAL A 162 -13.36 -11.28 9.11
C VAL A 162 -12.88 -12.42 10.02
N ALA A 163 -13.01 -13.67 9.56
CA ALA A 163 -12.58 -14.84 10.32
C ALA A 163 -11.05 -14.95 10.48
N ALA A 164 -10.27 -14.43 9.52
CA ALA A 164 -8.81 -14.48 9.57
C ALA A 164 -8.22 -13.58 10.66
N GLY A 165 -8.96 -12.56 11.13
CA GLY A 165 -8.57 -11.70 12.25
C GLY A 165 -7.30 -10.88 12.00
N LEU A 166 -6.93 -10.66 10.72
CA LEU A 166 -5.74 -9.88 10.35
C LEU A 166 -6.03 -8.37 10.30
N ALA A 167 -7.24 -7.97 9.89
CA ALA A 167 -7.67 -6.58 9.83
C ALA A 167 -8.53 -6.24 11.06
N ASP A 168 -8.42 -4.99 11.52
CA ASP A 168 -9.30 -4.41 12.54
C ASP A 168 -10.66 -4.05 11.94
N GLU A 169 -10.70 -3.73 10.65
CA GLU A 169 -11.92 -3.43 9.91
C GLU A 169 -11.81 -3.93 8.47
N VAL A 170 -12.94 -4.44 7.95
CA VAL A 170 -13.08 -4.89 6.56
C VAL A 170 -14.16 -4.04 5.90
N TRP A 171 -13.86 -3.54 4.70
CA TRP A 171 -14.74 -2.65 3.96
C TRP A 171 -14.89 -3.10 2.51
N VAL A 172 -16.01 -2.69 1.90
CA VAL A 172 -16.20 -2.73 0.44
C VAL A 172 -16.37 -1.31 -0.07
N ALA A 173 -15.59 -0.92 -1.07
CA ALA A 173 -15.78 0.32 -1.82
C ALA A 173 -16.51 0.04 -3.14
N THR A 174 -17.62 0.72 -3.38
CA THR A 174 -18.42 0.59 -4.61
C THR A 174 -18.80 1.94 -5.21
N ALA A 175 -18.92 2.00 -6.54
CA ALA A 175 -19.34 3.23 -7.21
C ALA A 175 -20.82 3.54 -6.93
N LYS A 176 -21.12 4.83 -6.74
CA LYS A 176 -22.48 5.31 -6.58
C LYS A 176 -23.25 5.17 -7.88
N THR A 177 -24.41 4.51 -7.86
CA THR A 177 -25.27 4.30 -9.04
C THR A 177 -26.44 5.29 -9.11
N GLY A 178 -26.42 6.35 -8.30
CA GLY A 178 -27.51 7.32 -8.17
C GLY A 178 -28.73 6.82 -7.38
N ARG A 179 -28.69 5.58 -6.89
CA ARG A 179 -29.66 4.99 -5.94
C ARG A 179 -28.94 4.75 -4.61
N ARG A 180 -29.68 4.76 -3.49
CA ARG A 180 -29.14 4.23 -2.21
C ARG A 180 -28.76 2.76 -2.41
N VAL A 181 -27.80 2.27 -1.65
CA VAL A 181 -27.47 0.85 -1.70
C VAL A 181 -28.74 0.07 -1.34
N GLU A 182 -29.15 -0.83 -2.24
CA GLU A 182 -30.39 -1.59 -2.06
C GLU A 182 -30.27 -2.47 -0.81
N PRO A 183 -31.32 -2.61 0.02
CA PRO A 183 -31.28 -3.46 1.21
C PRO A 183 -30.80 -4.89 0.94
N ALA A 184 -31.13 -5.45 -0.24
CA ALA A 184 -30.67 -6.77 -0.66
C ALA A 184 -29.13 -6.88 -0.82
N LEU A 185 -28.44 -5.78 -1.11
CA LEU A 185 -26.97 -5.72 -1.13
C LEU A 185 -26.42 -5.77 0.30
N LEU A 186 -27.04 -5.04 1.23
CA LEU A 186 -26.67 -5.05 2.66
C LEU A 186 -26.87 -6.44 3.27
N GLU A 187 -27.98 -7.10 2.96
CA GLU A 187 -28.30 -8.46 3.46
C GLU A 187 -27.37 -9.55 2.91
N SER A 188 -26.66 -9.29 1.80
CA SER A 188 -25.78 -10.27 1.17
C SER A 188 -24.35 -10.24 1.69
N LEU A 189 -23.91 -9.14 2.32
CA LEU A 189 -22.55 -8.99 2.83
C LEU A 189 -22.51 -9.30 4.34
N PRO A 190 -21.34 -9.69 4.89
CA PRO A 190 -21.19 -9.89 6.33
C PRO A 190 -21.54 -8.62 7.10
N VAL A 191 -22.23 -8.77 8.23
CA VAL A 191 -22.69 -7.64 9.05
C VAL A 191 -21.54 -6.80 9.62
N GLU A 192 -20.36 -7.42 9.75
CA GLU A 192 -19.14 -6.79 10.20
C GLU A 192 -18.50 -5.89 9.15
N ALA A 193 -18.79 -6.10 7.86
CA ALA A 193 -18.17 -5.37 6.77
C ALA A 193 -18.81 -3.99 6.57
N GLY A 194 -17.98 -2.95 6.54
CA GLY A 194 -18.38 -1.59 6.18
C GLY A 194 -18.58 -1.44 4.67
N ILE A 195 -19.35 -0.43 4.26
CA ILE A 195 -19.57 -0.11 2.85
C ILE A 195 -19.31 1.38 2.60
N LEU A 196 -18.42 1.65 1.66
CA LEU A 196 -18.13 2.96 1.11
C LEU A 196 -18.80 3.10 -0.25
N THR A 197 -19.54 4.19 -0.45
CA THR A 197 -19.99 4.60 -1.78
C THR A 197 -19.09 5.70 -2.31
N THR A 198 -18.63 5.57 -3.55
CA THR A 198 -17.69 6.51 -4.17
C THR A 198 -18.31 7.22 -5.37
N ASP A 199 -18.09 8.52 -5.50
CA ASP A 199 -18.34 9.30 -6.71
C ASP A 199 -17.04 9.89 -7.23
N PHE A 200 -16.55 9.29 -8.31
CA PHE A 200 -15.30 9.66 -8.96
C PHE A 200 -15.53 10.15 -10.41
N GLU A 201 -16.77 10.50 -10.80
CA GLU A 201 -17.06 10.98 -12.16
C GLU A 201 -16.37 12.33 -12.44
N GLY A 202 -16.37 13.23 -11.47
CA GLY A 202 -15.69 14.54 -11.53
C GLY A 202 -14.18 14.48 -11.25
N GLY A 203 -13.65 13.32 -10.89
CA GLY A 203 -12.29 13.18 -10.34
C GLY A 203 -12.31 12.74 -8.88
N VAL A 204 -11.12 12.58 -8.30
CA VAL A 204 -10.95 12.18 -6.89
C VAL A 204 -10.62 13.39 -6.03
N ASP A 205 -11.42 13.63 -5.02
CA ASP A 205 -11.21 14.61 -3.93
C ASP A 205 -11.50 13.94 -2.58
N ALA A 206 -11.29 14.66 -1.48
CA ALA A 206 -11.55 14.15 -0.12
C ALA A 206 -13.02 13.68 0.04
N GLU A 207 -13.94 14.42 -0.58
CA GLU A 207 -15.39 14.22 -0.44
C GLU A 207 -15.95 13.20 -1.45
N SER A 208 -15.07 12.56 -2.22
CA SER A 208 -15.45 11.60 -3.26
C SER A 208 -15.93 10.24 -2.73
N ALA A 209 -15.93 10.01 -1.43
CA ALA A 209 -16.59 8.84 -0.87
C ALA A 209 -17.31 9.15 0.45
N SER A 210 -18.34 8.36 0.72
CA SER A 210 -19.13 8.43 1.94
C SER A 210 -19.42 7.05 2.48
N ILE A 211 -19.55 6.94 3.81
CA ILE A 211 -19.98 5.71 4.47
C ILE A 211 -21.47 5.50 4.20
N GLU A 212 -21.80 4.37 3.58
CA GLU A 212 -23.19 3.88 3.48
C GLU A 212 -23.53 2.95 4.65
N TRP A 213 -22.56 2.14 5.08
CA TRP A 213 -22.69 1.23 6.22
C TRP A 213 -21.40 1.19 7.03
N TYR A 214 -21.52 1.28 8.35
CA TYR A 214 -20.37 1.29 9.26
C TYR A 214 -19.88 -0.14 9.51
N PRO A 215 -18.55 -0.38 9.51
CA PRO A 215 -18.00 -1.67 9.86
C PRO A 215 -18.19 -1.95 11.35
N THR A 216 -18.09 -3.22 11.72
CA THR A 216 -17.83 -3.60 13.10
C THR A 216 -16.33 -3.73 13.31
N ARG A 217 -15.81 -3.11 14.37
CA ARG A 217 -14.41 -3.28 14.76
C ARG A 217 -14.17 -4.72 15.20
N LEU A 218 -13.28 -5.40 14.50
CA LEU A 218 -12.88 -6.78 14.76
C LEU A 218 -11.84 -6.83 15.87
N GLN A 219 -11.90 -7.88 16.69
CA GLN A 219 -10.79 -8.19 17.58
C GLN A 219 -9.69 -8.85 16.76
N ALA A 220 -8.61 -8.10 16.52
CA ALA A 220 -7.42 -8.65 15.91
C ALA A 220 -6.87 -9.81 16.77
N ASP A 221 -6.52 -10.91 16.12
CA ASP A 221 -5.90 -12.04 16.80
C ASP A 221 -4.46 -11.65 17.22
N GLU A 222 -4.20 -11.58 18.53
CA GLU A 222 -2.89 -11.21 19.08
C GLU A 222 -1.78 -12.17 18.60
N ASP A 223 -2.12 -13.45 18.35
CA ASP A 223 -1.20 -14.45 17.79
C ASP A 223 -0.80 -14.14 16.33
N ARG A 224 -1.43 -13.12 15.72
CA ARG A 224 -1.13 -12.61 14.38
C ARG A 224 -0.37 -11.30 14.38
N HIS A 225 0.04 -10.78 15.53
CA HIS A 225 0.77 -9.50 15.62
C HIS A 225 1.95 -9.44 14.65
N ASP A 226 2.81 -10.47 14.63
CA ASP A 226 3.97 -10.51 13.73
C ASP A 226 3.55 -10.47 12.25
N ARG A 227 2.46 -11.16 11.90
CA ARG A 227 1.93 -11.17 10.54
C ARG A 227 1.34 -9.82 10.14
N ARG A 228 0.65 -9.15 11.06
CA ARG A 228 0.11 -7.80 10.87
C ARG A 228 1.24 -6.79 10.69
N LEU A 229 2.29 -6.89 11.50
CA LEU A 229 3.47 -6.05 11.39
C LEU A 229 4.21 -6.26 10.06
N GLU A 230 4.34 -7.50 9.58
CA GLU A 230 4.88 -7.77 8.24
C GLU A 230 4.04 -7.14 7.13
N LEU A 231 2.71 -7.14 7.26
CA LEU A 231 1.82 -6.48 6.29
C LEU A 231 1.99 -4.97 6.34
N ALA A 232 2.06 -4.39 7.54
CA ALA A 232 2.29 -2.97 7.75
C ALA A 232 3.65 -2.52 7.17
N GLU A 233 4.72 -3.29 7.39
CA GLU A 233 6.03 -3.05 6.78
C GLU A 233 5.99 -3.07 5.26
N ARG A 234 5.21 -3.97 4.68
CA ARG A 234 5.01 -4.02 3.24
C ARG A 234 4.19 -2.85 2.73
N ALA A 235 3.20 -2.38 3.49
CA ALA A 235 2.49 -1.16 3.18
C ALA A 235 3.45 0.05 3.16
N TYR A 236 4.30 0.15 4.19
CA TYR A 236 5.33 1.18 4.32
C TYR A 236 6.29 1.21 3.11
N GLY A 237 6.87 0.07 2.75
CA GLY A 237 7.86 0.02 1.66
C GLY A 237 7.28 0.04 0.25
N ARG A 238 6.03 -0.39 0.05
CA ARG A 238 5.43 -0.51 -1.31
C ARG A 238 4.49 0.63 -1.67
N GLY A 239 3.73 1.13 -0.70
CA GLY A 239 2.63 2.07 -0.92
C GLY A 239 1.66 1.61 -2.00
N TRP A 240 1.01 2.56 -2.66
CA TRP A 240 0.06 2.30 -3.75
C TRP A 240 0.53 2.79 -5.13
N ARG A 241 1.49 3.72 -5.18
CA ARG A 241 1.94 4.38 -6.42
C ARG A 241 2.94 3.61 -7.27
N ASN A 242 3.29 2.39 -6.88
CA ASN A 242 4.26 1.52 -7.56
C ASN A 242 3.70 0.82 -8.82
N TYR A 243 2.54 1.27 -9.32
CA TYR A 243 1.86 0.69 -10.48
C TYR A 243 2.62 0.89 -11.80
N GLU A 244 3.56 1.84 -11.85
CA GLU A 244 4.47 2.04 -12.97
C GLU A 244 5.42 0.86 -13.19
N ARG A 245 5.60 -0.01 -12.18
CA ARG A 245 6.38 -1.26 -12.30
C ARG A 245 5.70 -2.32 -13.15
N THR A 246 4.37 -2.29 -13.20
CA THR A 246 3.52 -3.22 -13.97
C THR A 246 2.99 -2.62 -15.27
N MET A 247 3.38 -1.38 -15.58
CA MET A 247 2.98 -0.66 -16.79
C MET A 247 4.15 -0.46 -17.74
N ARG A 248 3.88 0.23 -18.84
CA ARG A 248 4.85 0.59 -19.88
C ARG A 248 5.13 2.09 -19.91
N PRO A 249 5.68 2.70 -18.84
CA PRO A 249 6.11 4.09 -18.88
C PRO A 249 7.26 4.33 -19.88
N ASP A 250 7.89 3.26 -20.39
CA ASP A 250 8.85 3.28 -21.50
C ASP A 250 8.19 3.38 -22.89
N CYS A 251 6.85 3.34 -22.95
CA CYS A 251 6.09 3.58 -24.18
C CYS A 251 5.89 5.08 -24.39
N ARG A 252 6.12 5.58 -25.61
CA ARG A 252 5.92 6.99 -25.97
C ARG A 252 4.46 7.46 -25.81
N HIS A 253 3.49 6.53 -25.82
CA HIS A 253 2.07 6.81 -25.66
C HIS A 253 1.63 6.83 -24.19
N PHE A 254 2.52 6.54 -23.24
CA PHE A 254 2.21 6.55 -21.81
C PHE A 254 2.10 7.98 -21.29
N GLN A 255 0.97 8.29 -20.65
CA GLN A 255 0.73 9.58 -19.99
C GLN A 255 0.15 9.34 -18.59
N LEU A 256 0.39 10.28 -17.67
CA LEU A 256 -0.42 10.43 -16.47
C LEU A 256 -1.41 11.57 -16.72
N ARG A 257 -2.71 11.29 -16.61
CA ARG A 257 -3.76 12.30 -16.73
C ARG A 257 -4.33 12.62 -15.34
N PRO A 258 -4.55 13.91 -15.03
CA PRO A 258 -5.25 14.29 -13.81
C PRO A 258 -6.71 13.82 -13.87
N ALA A 259 -7.21 13.36 -12.72
CA ALA A 259 -8.62 13.07 -12.47
C ALA A 259 -8.93 13.55 -11.05
N GLY A 260 -9.32 14.82 -10.92
CA GLY A 260 -9.27 15.54 -9.64
C GLY A 260 -7.84 15.56 -9.12
N ARG A 261 -7.65 15.19 -7.85
CA ARG A 261 -6.35 15.07 -7.19
C ARG A 261 -5.62 13.76 -7.48
N ALA A 262 -6.15 12.87 -8.31
CA ALA A 262 -5.47 11.63 -8.73
C ALA A 262 -4.70 11.80 -10.05
N LEU A 263 -3.63 11.03 -10.23
CA LEU A 263 -2.90 10.90 -11.50
C LEU A 263 -3.11 9.49 -12.03
N LEU A 264 -3.91 9.36 -13.09
CA LEU A 264 -4.28 8.07 -13.66
C LEU A 264 -3.49 7.78 -14.95
N PRO A 265 -3.00 6.54 -15.13
CA PRO A 265 -2.26 6.17 -16.33
C PRO A 265 -3.18 6.10 -17.54
N TRP A 266 -2.69 6.59 -18.68
CA TRP A 266 -3.42 6.71 -19.93
C TRP A 266 -2.55 6.29 -21.12
N CYS A 267 -3.16 5.60 -22.08
CA CYS A 267 -2.57 5.30 -23.38
C CYS A 267 -3.13 6.26 -24.42
N GLU A 268 -2.27 7.08 -25.00
CA GLU A 268 -2.68 8.00 -26.07
C GLU A 268 -3.00 7.27 -27.38
N ALA A 269 -2.28 6.21 -27.77
CA ALA A 269 -2.64 5.43 -28.96
C ALA A 269 -4.02 4.76 -28.85
N LYS A 270 -4.32 4.15 -27.70
CA LYS A 270 -5.58 3.41 -27.47
C LYS A 270 -6.71 4.26 -26.91
N GLN A 271 -6.45 5.53 -26.59
CA GLN A 271 -7.42 6.47 -25.99
C GLN A 271 -8.19 5.88 -24.79
N CYS A 272 -7.48 5.20 -23.89
CA CYS A 272 -8.05 4.61 -22.69
C CYS A 272 -7.03 4.56 -21.54
N HIS A 273 -7.51 4.29 -20.32
CA HIS A 273 -6.65 4.08 -19.17
C HIS A 273 -5.83 2.80 -19.32
N GLN A 274 -4.54 2.86 -18.94
CA GLN A 274 -3.70 1.67 -18.99
C GLN A 274 -4.03 0.71 -17.86
N SER A 275 -3.93 -0.57 -18.19
CA SER A 275 -3.76 -1.68 -17.25
C SER A 275 -2.79 -2.68 -17.87
N SER A 276 -2.34 -3.67 -17.08
CA SER A 276 -1.52 -4.78 -17.60
C SER A 276 -2.23 -5.58 -18.69
N THR A 277 -3.56 -5.59 -18.70
CA THR A 277 -4.38 -6.24 -19.74
C THR A 277 -4.45 -5.43 -21.04
N VAL A 278 -4.54 -4.10 -20.94
CA VAL A 278 -4.67 -3.21 -22.12
C VAL A 278 -3.31 -2.92 -22.77
N CYS A 279 -2.30 -2.62 -21.95
CA CYS A 279 -0.97 -2.19 -22.35
C CYS A 279 0.13 -3.12 -21.78
N GLY A 280 -0.08 -4.43 -21.90
CA GLY A 280 0.85 -5.45 -21.44
C GLY A 280 2.10 -5.62 -22.33
N SER A 281 2.84 -6.72 -22.11
CA SER A 281 4.07 -7.04 -22.87
C SER A 281 3.82 -7.29 -24.35
N SER A 282 2.62 -7.73 -24.73
CA SER A 282 2.21 -8.02 -26.11
C SER A 282 1.42 -6.88 -26.77
N CYS A 283 1.49 -5.66 -26.23
CA CYS A 283 0.79 -4.52 -26.80
C CYS A 283 1.33 -4.21 -28.21
N ASP A 284 0.44 -4.26 -29.19
CA ASP A 284 0.64 -3.94 -30.60
C ASP A 284 0.96 -2.46 -30.85
N GLU A 285 0.31 -1.57 -30.10
CA GLU A 285 0.57 -0.11 -30.11
C GLU A 285 1.81 0.29 -29.29
N PHE A 286 2.62 -0.67 -28.83
CA PHE A 286 3.81 -0.33 -28.04
C PHE A 286 4.88 0.27 -28.94
N GLU A 287 5.19 1.54 -28.70
CA GLU A 287 6.34 2.21 -29.29
C GLU A 287 7.28 2.69 -28.18
N PRO A 288 8.54 2.24 -28.14
CA PRO A 288 9.48 2.70 -27.12
C PRO A 288 9.78 4.19 -27.29
N GLU A 289 10.10 4.85 -26.18
CA GLU A 289 10.54 6.25 -26.23
C GLU A 289 11.71 6.45 -27.20
N PRO A 290 11.60 7.43 -28.13
CA PRO A 290 12.69 7.78 -29.04
C PRO A 290 13.99 8.07 -28.29
N PRO A 291 15.15 7.55 -28.75
CA PRO A 291 16.43 7.78 -28.07
C PRO A 291 16.75 9.26 -27.85
N THR A 292 16.37 10.12 -28.80
CA THR A 292 16.59 11.58 -28.75
C THR A 292 15.81 12.28 -27.64
N TRP A 293 14.77 11.66 -27.08
CA TRP A 293 14.06 12.23 -25.92
C TRP A 293 14.86 12.03 -24.64
N ARG A 294 15.65 10.96 -24.53
CA ARG A 294 16.40 10.61 -23.31
C ARG A 294 17.61 11.51 -23.07
N THR A 295 18.09 12.18 -24.12
CA THR A 295 19.20 13.12 -24.07
C THR A 295 18.75 14.54 -23.72
N ARG A 296 17.45 14.80 -23.61
CA ARG A 296 16.94 16.10 -23.17
C ARG A 296 17.24 16.27 -21.67
N GLY A 297 17.52 17.50 -21.24
CA GLY A 297 17.79 17.82 -19.83
C GLY A 297 16.54 17.82 -18.95
N TRP A 298 16.68 18.35 -17.74
CA TRP A 298 15.57 18.54 -16.80
C TRP A 298 14.40 19.31 -17.45
N PRO A 299 13.12 18.94 -17.22
CA PRO A 299 12.61 17.94 -16.26
C PRO A 299 12.53 16.50 -16.78
N ILE A 300 12.76 16.29 -18.08
CA ILE A 300 12.63 14.98 -18.75
C ILE A 300 13.98 14.25 -18.93
N GLU A 301 14.95 14.55 -18.07
CA GLU A 301 16.26 13.92 -18.12
C GLU A 301 16.14 12.39 -18.07
N GLY A 302 16.66 11.72 -19.10
CA GLY A 302 16.53 10.28 -19.30
C GLY A 302 15.19 9.81 -19.90
N GLY A 303 14.36 10.72 -20.40
CA GLY A 303 13.10 10.47 -21.10
C GLY A 303 11.85 10.76 -20.25
N PRO A 304 10.67 10.98 -20.87
CA PRO A 304 9.41 11.21 -20.17
C PRO A 304 9.07 10.14 -19.12
N GLY A 305 9.26 8.87 -19.42
CA GLY A 305 8.99 7.73 -18.56
C GLY A 305 9.84 7.72 -17.31
N LYS A 306 11.11 8.11 -17.42
CA LYS A 306 11.97 8.32 -16.23
C LYS A 306 11.47 9.51 -15.41
N GLY A 307 11.02 10.59 -16.07
CA GLY A 307 10.37 11.73 -15.41
C GLY A 307 9.12 11.34 -14.64
N LEU A 308 8.22 10.55 -15.24
CA LEU A 308 6.99 10.08 -14.61
C LEU A 308 7.27 9.13 -13.44
N LYS A 309 8.26 8.24 -13.57
CA LYS A 309 8.73 7.40 -12.44
C LYS A 309 9.23 8.25 -11.28
N ARG A 310 10.01 9.30 -11.55
CA ARG A 310 10.46 10.25 -10.52
C ARG A 310 9.29 10.99 -9.87
N LEU A 311 8.31 11.43 -10.65
CA LEU A 311 7.11 12.09 -10.14
C LEU A 311 6.32 11.17 -9.20
N LEU A 312 6.04 9.94 -9.62
CA LEU A 312 5.31 8.97 -8.80
C LEU A 312 6.07 8.61 -7.53
N LYS A 313 7.40 8.45 -7.61
CA LYS A 313 8.26 8.21 -6.45
C LYS A 313 8.23 9.40 -5.48
N SER A 314 8.40 10.63 -5.98
CA SER A 314 8.37 11.84 -5.15
C SER A 314 7.01 12.04 -4.48
N ARG A 315 5.90 11.73 -5.16
CA ARG A 315 4.58 11.71 -4.52
C ARG A 315 4.47 10.58 -3.49
N ALA A 316 4.99 9.39 -3.75
CA ALA A 316 5.00 8.33 -2.75
C ALA A 316 5.76 8.76 -1.48
N GLU A 317 6.93 9.38 -1.62
CA GLU A 317 7.72 9.91 -0.50
C GLU A 317 6.96 11.00 0.26
N GLN A 318 6.38 11.98 -0.45
CA GLN A 318 5.64 13.07 0.19
C GLN A 318 4.47 12.54 1.04
N TYR A 319 3.66 11.62 0.51
CA TYR A 319 2.44 11.18 1.17
C TYR A 319 2.65 10.00 2.13
N ASN A 320 3.73 9.21 2.00
CA ASN A 320 4.11 8.20 2.99
C ASN A 320 4.89 8.79 4.17
N HIS A 321 5.37 10.03 4.07
CA HIS A 321 6.24 10.65 5.08
C HIS A 321 5.70 11.94 5.72
N VAL A 322 4.53 12.42 5.30
CA VAL A 322 3.85 13.54 5.98
C VAL A 322 2.59 13.02 6.69
N GLY A 323 2.79 12.53 7.91
CA GLY A 323 1.75 12.46 8.93
C GLY A 323 2.20 13.34 10.09
N ALA A 324 2.05 14.66 9.97
CA ALA A 324 2.23 15.63 11.09
C ALA A 324 1.96 17.10 10.72
N SER A 325 1.91 17.49 9.44
CA SER A 325 1.67 18.90 9.08
C SER A 325 0.73 18.98 7.89
N GLY A 326 -0.39 19.68 8.11
CA GLY A 326 -1.48 19.84 7.16
C GLY A 326 -0.96 20.07 5.75
N LEU A 327 -1.42 19.22 4.84
CA LEU A 327 -1.40 19.54 3.42
C LEU A 327 -2.18 20.85 3.28
N ASN A 328 -1.47 21.96 3.09
CA ASN A 328 -2.08 23.14 2.51
C ASN A 328 -2.77 22.66 1.24
N ALA A 329 -4.07 22.87 1.19
CA ALA A 329 -4.95 22.39 0.15
C ALA A 329 -4.76 23.20 -1.14
N GLU A 330 -3.55 23.31 -1.68
CA GLU A 330 -3.25 24.01 -2.93
C GLU A 330 -1.90 23.51 -3.49
N GLU A 331 -1.95 22.46 -4.33
CA GLU A 331 -1.02 22.05 -5.42
C GLU A 331 -1.27 20.58 -5.80
#